data_AF-A0A3B9J6U6-F1
#
_entry.id   AF-A0A3B9J6U6-F1
#
_cell.length_a   1.000
_cell.length_b   1.000
_cell.length_c   1.000
_cell.angle_alpha   90.00
_cell.angle_beta   90.00
_cell.angle_gamma   90.00
#
_symmetry.space_group_name_H-M   'P 1'
#
loop_
_entity.id
_entity.type
_entity.pdbx_description
1 polymer ?
#
loop_
_entity_poly.entity_id
_entity_poly.type
_entity_poly.pdbx_seq_one_letter_code
_entity_poly.pdbx_strand_id
1 'polypeptide(L)'
;LAAILVLVLAFGAVLSMGLILLCLIPLICLLIPLGWVTNLLFEQATIAMLKEELGILESLQRAWDIFRANIGNYILMAFILFIIELVLGIIISLPILLVVAPALFGLALGFDEGMRTTLLISGLCFVVYIPVLIVLGGILRTYVWTAWTLTFTRLSANLLTPPAQPEMLDAY
;
A
#
# COMPACT_ATOMS: atom_id res chain seq x y z
N LEU A 1 -30.27 41.43 -10.92
CA LEU A 1 -29.76 41.16 -9.56
C LEU A 1 -29.53 39.66 -9.32
N ALA A 2 -30.56 38.80 -9.44
CA ALA A 2 -30.46 37.37 -9.17
C ALA A 2 -29.36 36.64 -10.00
N ALA A 3 -29.27 36.92 -11.31
CA ALA A 3 -28.25 36.31 -12.17
C ALA A 3 -26.81 36.66 -11.76
N ILE A 4 -26.57 37.90 -11.32
CA ILE A 4 -25.25 38.35 -10.84
C ILE A 4 -24.90 37.65 -9.52
N LEU A 5 -25.89 37.49 -8.64
CA LEU A 5 -25.71 36.83 -7.34
C LEU A 5 -25.39 35.34 -7.50
N VAL A 6 -26.04 34.65 -8.44
CA VAL A 6 -25.74 33.25 -8.80
C VAL A 6 -24.33 33.11 -9.39
N LEU A 7 -23.90 34.04 -10.26
CA LEU A 7 -22.58 34.01 -10.88
C LEU A 7 -21.46 34.18 -9.83
N VAL A 8 -21.65 35.09 -8.87
CA VAL A 8 -20.69 35.34 -7.79
C VAL A 8 -20.59 34.15 -6.84
N LEU A 9 -21.71 33.53 -6.47
CA LEU A 9 -21.72 32.33 -5.62
C LEU A 9 -21.10 31.12 -6.31
N ALA A 10 -21.41 30.88 -7.58
CA ALA A 10 -20.82 29.79 -8.36
C ALA A 10 -19.30 29.96 -8.51
N PHE A 11 -18.83 31.18 -8.77
CA PHE A 11 -17.39 31.46 -8.88
C PHE A 11 -16.67 31.30 -7.53
N GLY A 12 -17.27 31.75 -6.43
CA GLY A 12 -16.73 31.53 -5.08
C GLY A 12 -16.66 30.05 -4.69
N ALA A 13 -17.67 29.26 -5.06
CA ALA A 13 -17.69 27.82 -4.83
C ALA A 13 -16.61 27.07 -5.64
N VAL A 14 -16.43 27.41 -6.91
CA VAL A 14 -15.40 26.80 -7.77
C VAL A 14 -13.99 27.15 -7.29
N LEU A 15 -13.76 28.40 -6.88
CA LEU A 15 -12.47 28.82 -6.34
C LEU A 15 -12.15 28.15 -4.99
N SER A 16 -13.12 28.05 -4.08
CA SER A 16 -12.92 27.40 -2.78
C SER A 16 -12.70 25.90 -2.91
N MET A 17 -13.48 25.19 -3.73
CA MET A 17 -13.25 23.76 -4.01
C MET A 17 -11.93 23.52 -4.75
N GLY A 18 -11.59 24.37 -5.72
CA GLY A 18 -10.34 24.28 -6.47
C GLY A 18 -9.11 24.50 -5.57
N LEU A 19 -9.17 25.47 -4.64
CA LEU A 19 -8.09 25.75 -3.69
C LEU A 19 -7.92 24.62 -2.66
N ILE A 20 -9.03 24.07 -2.17
CA ILE A 20 -9.01 22.90 -1.27
C ILE A 20 -8.33 21.72 -1.96
N LEU A 21 -8.72 21.38 -3.19
CA LEU A 21 -8.07 20.32 -3.98
C LEU A 21 -6.59 20.63 -4.24
N LEU A 22 -6.24 21.86 -4.62
CA LEU A 22 -4.86 22.26 -4.91
C LEU A 22 -3.95 22.12 -3.67
N CYS A 23 -4.48 22.32 -2.46
CA CYS A 23 -3.73 22.15 -1.21
C CYS A 23 -3.77 20.72 -0.65
N LEU A 24 -4.86 19.98 -0.85
CA LEU A 24 -4.98 18.59 -0.35
C LEU A 24 -4.20 17.60 -1.18
N ILE A 25 -4.14 17.76 -2.51
CA ILE A 25 -3.37 16.87 -3.39
C ILE A 25 -1.90 16.78 -2.96
N PRO A 26 -1.13 17.88 -2.80
CA PRO A 26 0.26 17.80 -2.36
C PRO A 26 0.40 17.24 -0.94
N LEU A 27 -0.56 17.55 -0.05
CA LEU A 27 -0.56 17.01 1.31
C LEU A 27 -0.75 15.49 1.32
N ILE A 28 -1.69 14.96 0.54
CA ILE A 28 -1.96 13.52 0.42
C ILE A 28 -0.75 12.81 -0.22
N CYS A 29 -0.16 13.38 -1.27
CA CYS A 29 1.03 12.83 -1.91
C CYS A 29 2.23 12.73 -0.96
N LEU A 30 2.33 13.60 0.05
CA LEU A 30 3.36 13.53 1.08
C LEU A 30 2.99 12.56 2.21
N LEU A 31 1.72 12.52 2.60
CA LEU A 31 1.23 11.65 3.67
C LEU A 31 1.26 10.17 3.31
N ILE A 32 1.07 9.81 2.04
CA ILE A 32 1.11 8.40 1.60
C ILE A 32 2.51 7.78 1.81
N PRO A 33 3.61 8.34 1.28
CA PRO A 33 4.96 7.83 1.55
C PRO A 33 5.31 7.89 3.04
N LEU A 34 4.92 8.98 3.73
CA LEU A 34 5.20 9.12 5.14
C LEU A 34 4.51 8.02 5.96
N GLY A 35 3.22 7.77 5.71
CA GLY A 35 2.45 6.71 6.35
C GLY A 35 3.00 5.32 6.06
N TRP A 36 3.53 5.11 4.86
CA TRP A 36 4.19 3.85 4.51
C TRP A 36 5.50 3.66 5.30
N VAL A 37 6.38 4.67 5.34
CA VAL A 37 7.65 4.60 6.08
C VAL A 37 7.40 4.42 7.58
N THR A 38 6.42 5.10 8.18
CA THR A 38 6.14 4.95 9.61
C THR A 38 5.68 3.54 9.94
N ASN A 39 4.76 2.96 9.17
CA ASN A 39 4.33 1.56 9.36
C ASN A 39 5.52 0.61 9.25
N LEU A 40 6.37 0.81 8.26
CA LEU A 40 7.58 0.00 8.07
C LEU A 40 8.52 0.10 9.28
N LEU A 41 8.77 1.31 9.79
CA LEU A 41 9.61 1.54 10.96
C LEU A 41 9.02 0.92 12.23
N PHE A 42 7.70 0.98 12.43
CA PHE A 42 7.04 0.34 13.58
C PHE A 42 7.15 -1.20 13.53
N GLU A 43 6.99 -1.79 12.34
CA GLU A 43 7.18 -3.22 12.12
C GLU A 43 8.63 -3.61 12.44
N GLN A 44 9.60 -2.85 11.93
CA GLN A 44 11.02 -3.09 12.21
C GLN A 44 11.40 -2.89 13.69
N ALA A 45 10.85 -1.87 14.34
CA ALA A 45 11.09 -1.62 15.76
C ALA A 45 10.54 -2.74 16.64
N THR A 46 9.41 -3.35 16.26
CA THR A 46 8.84 -4.50 16.96
C THR A 46 9.75 -5.72 16.84
N ILE A 47 10.29 -5.97 15.64
CA ILE A 47 11.24 -7.07 15.41
C ILE A 47 12.54 -6.84 16.20
N ALA A 48 13.07 -5.61 16.20
CA ALA A 48 14.27 -5.26 16.96
C ALA A 48 14.05 -5.42 18.48
N MET A 49 12.90 -5.02 19.00
CA MET A 49 12.52 -5.19 20.41
C MET A 49 12.52 -6.68 20.81
N LEU A 50 11.96 -7.55 19.97
CA LEU A 50 11.90 -8.99 20.25
C LEU A 50 13.25 -9.69 20.09
N LYS A 51 14.10 -9.22 19.18
CA LYS A 51 15.38 -9.89 18.84
C LYS A 51 16.56 -9.39 19.68
N GLU A 52 16.61 -8.09 19.96
CA GLU A 52 17.73 -7.42 20.64
C GLU A 52 17.37 -7.01 22.09
N GLU A 53 16.17 -7.37 22.59
CA GLU A 53 15.65 -7.05 23.95
C GLU A 53 15.73 -5.55 24.31
N LEU A 54 15.65 -4.69 23.29
CA LEU A 54 15.77 -3.23 23.43
C LEU A 54 14.48 -2.60 23.98
N GLY A 55 14.62 -1.45 24.66
CA GLY A 55 13.48 -0.61 25.01
C GLY A 55 12.77 -0.04 23.76
N ILE A 56 11.52 0.41 23.92
CA ILE A 56 10.68 0.94 22.82
C ILE A 56 11.36 2.07 22.03
N LEU A 57 12.04 2.98 22.71
CA LEU A 57 12.70 4.12 22.07
C LEU A 57 13.99 3.71 21.36
N GLU A 58 14.74 2.79 21.97
CA GLU A 58 15.99 2.25 21.43
C GLU A 58 15.73 1.40 20.18
N SER A 59 14.66 0.61 20.19
CA SER A 59 14.26 -0.20 19.03
C SER A 59 13.83 0.64 17.84
N LEU A 60 13.18 1.79 18.08
CA LEU A 60 12.82 2.74 17.03
C LEU A 60 14.04 3.46 16.47
N GLN A 61 14.97 3.90 17.33
CA GLN A 61 16.23 4.50 16.90
C GLN A 61 17.05 3.53 16.06
N ARG A 62 17.13 2.27 16.50
CA ARG A 62 17.77 1.18 15.77
C ARG A 62 17.15 0.96 14.39
N ALA A 63 15.82 0.85 14.32
CA ALA A 63 15.10 0.72 13.04
C ALA A 63 15.38 1.89 12.10
N TRP A 64 15.41 3.12 12.63
CA TRP A 64 15.74 4.34 11.88
C TRP A 64 17.18 4.33 11.35
N ASP A 65 18.15 3.93 12.17
CA ASP A 65 19.55 3.86 11.78
C ASP A 65 19.81 2.81 10.69
N ILE A 66 19.13 1.66 10.76
CA ILE A 66 19.21 0.62 9.73
C ILE A 66 18.57 1.11 8.42
N PHE A 67 17.43 1.80 8.52
CA PHE A 67 16.74 2.38 7.37
C PHE A 67 17.60 3.41 6.63
N ARG A 68 18.16 4.39 7.35
CA ARG A 68 19.02 5.44 6.75
C ARG A 68 20.32 4.88 6.17
N ALA A 69 20.88 3.84 6.77
CA ALA A 69 22.11 3.21 6.29
C ALA A 69 21.89 2.40 5.00
N ASN A 70 20.65 1.96 4.74
CA ASN A 70 20.33 1.05 3.64
C ASN A 70 19.20 1.54 2.72
N ILE A 71 19.02 2.86 2.59
CA ILE A 71 17.92 3.45 1.78
C ILE A 71 17.85 2.84 0.38
N GLY A 72 19.00 2.63 -0.28
CA GLY A 72 19.05 2.02 -1.62
C GLY A 72 18.45 0.61 -1.65
N ASN A 73 18.75 -0.23 -0.66
CA ASN A 73 18.20 -1.59 -0.57
C ASN A 73 16.70 -1.57 -0.23
N TYR A 74 16.26 -0.64 0.62
CA TYR A 74 14.84 -0.42 0.91
C TYR A 74 14.08 0.03 -0.34
N ILE A 75 14.61 0.96 -1.13
CA ILE A 75 13.99 1.41 -2.38
C ILE A 75 13.89 0.25 -3.39
N LEU A 76 14.95 -0.54 -3.54
CA LEU A 76 14.93 -1.70 -4.43
C LEU A 76 13.88 -2.73 -4.00
N MET A 77 13.81 -3.06 -2.71
CA MET A 77 12.79 -3.97 -2.19
C MET A 77 11.38 -3.40 -2.38
N ALA A 78 11.17 -2.11 -2.11
CA ALA A 78 9.90 -1.45 -2.35
C ALA A 78 9.48 -1.52 -3.82
N PHE A 79 10.43 -1.33 -4.74
CA PHE A 79 10.16 -1.43 -6.17
C PHE A 79 9.78 -2.86 -6.58
N ILE A 80 10.48 -3.88 -6.08
CA ILE A 80 10.16 -5.29 -6.36
C ILE A 80 8.75 -5.63 -5.84
N LEU A 81 8.44 -5.25 -4.60
CA LEU A 81 7.14 -5.51 -4.00
C LEU A 81 6.02 -4.74 -4.71
N PHE A 82 6.28 -3.50 -5.14
CA PHE A 82 5.34 -2.73 -5.95
C PHE A 82 4.96 -3.46 -7.25
N ILE A 83 5.94 -4.01 -7.97
CA ILE A 83 5.67 -4.76 -9.19
C ILE A 83 4.88 -6.04 -8.90
N ILE A 84 5.21 -6.76 -7.82
CA ILE A 84 4.48 -7.97 -7.41
C ILE A 84 3.03 -7.64 -7.07
N GLU A 85 2.81 -6.62 -6.24
CA GLU A 85 1.46 -6.17 -5.87
C GLU A 85 0.67 -5.67 -7.07
N LEU A 86 1.32 -4.97 -8.01
CA LEU A 86 0.68 -4.50 -9.23
C LEU A 86 0.22 -5.68 -10.11
N VAL A 87 1.11 -6.63 -10.38
CA VAL A 87 0.81 -7.79 -11.25
C VAL A 87 -0.24 -8.68 -10.60
N LEU A 88 -0.07 -9.04 -9.32
CA LEU A 88 -1.04 -9.87 -8.61
C LEU A 88 -2.35 -9.13 -8.39
N GLY A 89 -2.33 -7.83 -8.12
CA GLY A 89 -3.52 -7.00 -8.01
C GLY A 89 -4.34 -6.99 -9.30
N ILE A 90 -3.68 -6.88 -10.46
CA ILE A 90 -4.34 -6.99 -11.77
C ILE A 90 -4.95 -8.38 -11.95
N ILE A 91 -4.19 -9.45 -11.69
CA ILE A 91 -4.67 -10.83 -11.84
C ILE A 91 -5.87 -11.12 -10.93
N ILE A 92 -5.80 -10.70 -9.67
CA ILE A 92 -6.86 -10.89 -8.66
C ILE A 92 -8.10 -10.05 -8.99
N SER A 93 -7.94 -8.87 -9.57
CA SER A 93 -9.04 -7.98 -9.94
C SER A 93 -9.69 -8.29 -11.29
N LEU A 94 -9.02 -9.05 -12.16
CA LEU A 94 -9.50 -9.37 -13.50
C LEU A 94 -10.89 -10.03 -13.50
N PRO A 95 -11.22 -11.00 -12.62
CA PRO A 95 -12.56 -11.57 -12.54
C PRO A 95 -13.64 -10.54 -12.15
N ILE A 96 -13.32 -9.56 -11.30
CA ILE A 96 -14.26 -8.48 -10.97
C ILE A 96 -14.57 -7.66 -12.22
N LEU A 97 -13.55 -7.34 -13.02
CA LEU A 97 -13.75 -6.55 -14.23
C LEU A 97 -14.70 -7.25 -15.22
N LEU A 98 -14.58 -8.57 -15.36
CA LEU A 98 -15.49 -9.38 -16.19
C LEU A 98 -16.92 -9.41 -15.64
N VAL A 99 -17.10 -9.40 -14.32
CA VAL A 99 -18.42 -9.37 -13.67
C VAL A 99 -19.07 -7.98 -13.77
N VAL A 100 -18.28 -6.91 -13.66
CA VAL A 100 -18.75 -5.52 -13.64
C VAL A 100 -18.98 -4.96 -15.05
N ALA A 101 -18.22 -5.40 -16.06
CA ALA A 101 -18.33 -4.88 -17.42
C ALA A 101 -19.76 -4.98 -18.00
N PRO A 102 -20.48 -6.11 -17.92
CA PRO A 102 -21.85 -6.21 -18.42
C PRO A 102 -22.82 -5.26 -17.70
N ALA A 103 -22.62 -5.02 -16.41
CA ALA A 103 -23.45 -4.09 -15.63
C ALA A 103 -23.24 -2.63 -16.11
N LEU A 104 -21.99 -2.24 -16.41
CA LEU A 104 -21.69 -0.91 -16.95
C LEU A 104 -22.26 -0.71 -18.37
N PHE A 105 -22.13 -1.73 -19.24
CA PHE A 105 -22.70 -1.67 -20.58
C PHE A 105 -24.23 -1.62 -20.57
N GLY A 106 -24.87 -2.38 -19.69
CA GLY A 106 -26.31 -2.33 -19.50
C GLY A 106 -26.76 -0.92 -19.14
N LEU A 107 -26.16 -0.31 -18.11
CA LEU A 107 -26.51 1.04 -17.64
C LEU A 107 -26.41 2.12 -18.74
N ALA A 108 -25.51 1.95 -19.70
CA ALA A 108 -25.34 2.88 -20.81
C ALA A 108 -26.39 2.73 -21.93
N LEU A 109 -27.00 1.53 -22.10
CA LEU A 109 -27.91 1.21 -23.21
C LEU A 109 -29.41 1.29 -22.84
N GLY A 110 -29.74 1.43 -21.55
CA GLY A 110 -31.12 1.62 -21.07
C GLY A 110 -31.70 0.42 -20.31
N PHE A 111 -32.64 0.69 -19.40
CA PHE A 111 -33.17 -0.29 -18.44
C PHE A 111 -34.29 -1.16 -19.02
N ASP A 112 -33.93 -2.22 -19.76
CA ASP A 112 -34.86 -3.29 -20.13
C ASP A 112 -34.95 -4.38 -19.05
N GLU A 113 -35.97 -5.26 -19.09
CA GLU A 113 -36.11 -6.44 -18.21
C GLU A 113 -34.84 -7.34 -18.20
N GLY A 114 -34.09 -7.36 -19.31
CA GLY A 114 -32.79 -8.03 -19.40
C GLY A 114 -31.74 -7.47 -18.45
N MET A 115 -31.75 -6.17 -18.17
CA MET A 115 -30.82 -5.52 -17.23
C MET A 115 -31.03 -5.99 -15.80
N ARG A 116 -32.28 -6.11 -15.33
CA ARG A 116 -32.55 -6.52 -13.94
C ARG A 116 -31.96 -7.91 -13.66
N THR A 117 -32.05 -8.80 -14.66
CA THR A 117 -31.51 -10.16 -14.57
C THR A 117 -29.98 -10.17 -14.63
N THR A 118 -29.35 -9.39 -15.51
CA THR A 118 -27.89 -9.32 -15.59
C THR A 118 -27.27 -8.67 -14.36
N LEU A 119 -27.90 -7.64 -13.78
CA LEU A 119 -27.44 -7.00 -12.55
C LEU A 119 -27.49 -7.94 -11.35
N LEU A 120 -28.56 -8.74 -11.24
CA LEU A 120 -28.71 -9.73 -10.18
C LEU A 120 -27.65 -10.84 -10.28
N ILE A 121 -27.40 -11.34 -11.50
CA ILE A 121 -26.37 -12.36 -11.74
C ILE A 121 -24.97 -11.78 -11.45
N SER A 122 -24.65 -10.58 -11.93
CA SER A 122 -23.36 -9.94 -11.64
C SER A 122 -23.18 -9.67 -10.16
N GLY A 123 -24.23 -9.21 -9.48
CA GLY A 123 -24.21 -8.96 -8.04
C GLY A 123 -23.97 -10.24 -7.24
N LEU A 124 -24.64 -11.34 -7.60
CA LEU A 124 -24.45 -12.64 -6.96
C LEU A 124 -23.03 -13.17 -7.17
N CYS A 125 -22.51 -13.14 -8.40
CA CYS A 125 -21.13 -13.52 -8.70
C CYS A 125 -20.11 -12.68 -7.92
N PHE A 126 -20.35 -11.37 -7.76
CA PHE A 126 -19.50 -10.49 -6.98
C PHE A 126 -19.48 -10.88 -5.49
N VAL A 127 -20.65 -11.11 -4.88
CA VAL A 127 -20.74 -11.53 -3.47
C VAL A 127 -20.04 -12.87 -3.24
N VAL A 128 -20.19 -13.82 -4.15
CA VAL A 128 -19.50 -15.13 -4.09
C VAL A 128 -17.98 -14.97 -4.25
N TYR A 129 -17.52 -13.96 -5.00
CA TYR A 129 -16.10 -13.70 -5.21
C TYR A 129 -15.43 -12.92 -4.06
N ILE A 130 -16.18 -12.20 -3.21
CA ILE A 130 -15.63 -11.48 -2.04
C ILE A 130 -14.78 -12.38 -1.13
N PRO A 131 -15.22 -13.57 -0.70
CA PRO A 131 -14.38 -14.47 0.10
C PRO A 131 -13.03 -14.78 -0.55
N VAL A 132 -13.03 -14.99 -1.87
CA VAL A 132 -11.80 -15.26 -2.65
C VAL A 132 -10.88 -14.04 -2.62
N LEU A 133 -11.43 -12.84 -2.80
CA LEU A 133 -10.67 -11.59 -2.70
C LEU A 133 -10.04 -11.37 -1.33
N ILE A 134 -10.78 -11.67 -0.27
CA ILE A 134 -10.27 -11.55 1.11
C ILE A 134 -9.11 -12.51 1.33
N VAL A 135 -9.23 -13.77 0.89
CA VAL A 135 -8.17 -14.77 1.03
C VAL A 135 -6.94 -14.38 0.22
N LEU A 136 -7.09 -14.07 -1.07
CA LEU A 136 -5.96 -13.70 -1.93
C LEU A 136 -5.31 -12.39 -1.50
N GLY A 137 -6.11 -11.41 -1.09
CA GLY A 137 -5.61 -10.14 -0.53
C GLY A 137 -4.87 -10.34 0.78
N GLY A 138 -5.36 -11.25 1.64
CA GLY A 138 -4.68 -11.65 2.87
C GLY A 138 -3.32 -12.30 2.59
N ILE A 139 -3.27 -13.28 1.68
CA ILE A 139 -2.03 -13.96 1.28
C ILE A 139 -1.00 -12.95 0.74
N LEU A 140 -1.41 -12.07 -0.17
CA LEU A 140 -0.54 -11.04 -0.74
C LEU A 140 0.02 -10.13 0.36
N ARG A 141 -0.83 -9.70 1.30
CA ARG A 141 -0.40 -8.84 2.40
C ARG A 141 0.56 -9.52 3.36
N THR A 142 0.32 -10.79 3.71
CA THR A 142 1.24 -11.58 4.53
C THR A 142 2.58 -11.79 3.83
N TYR A 143 2.58 -12.01 2.51
CA TYR A 143 3.81 -12.10 1.71
C TYR A 143 4.63 -10.80 1.79
N VAL A 144 3.99 -9.65 1.57
CA VAL A 144 4.66 -8.34 1.61
C VAL A 144 5.26 -8.05 2.99
N TRP A 145 4.52 -8.31 4.06
CA TRP A 145 5.03 -8.19 5.45
C TRP A 145 6.25 -9.09 5.70
N THR A 146 6.15 -10.36 5.30
CA THR A 146 7.25 -11.31 5.46
C THR A 146 8.49 -10.89 4.67
N ALA A 147 8.32 -10.37 3.46
CA ALA A 147 9.41 -9.86 2.63
C ALA A 147 10.12 -8.66 3.28
N TRP A 148 9.37 -7.74 3.87
CA TRP A 148 9.94 -6.62 4.64
C TRP A 148 10.71 -7.08 5.87
N THR A 149 10.13 -8.00 6.64
CA THR A 149 10.77 -8.61 7.81
C THR A 149 12.10 -9.30 7.45
N LEU A 150 12.13 -10.07 6.35
CA LEU A 150 13.35 -10.72 5.87
C LEU A 150 14.40 -9.71 5.42
N THR A 151 13.97 -8.65 4.74
CA THR A 151 14.84 -7.56 4.29
C THR A 151 15.52 -6.89 5.47
N PHE A 152 14.75 -6.49 6.46
CA PHE A 152 15.29 -5.90 7.68
C PHE A 152 16.23 -6.85 8.41
N THR A 153 15.85 -8.12 8.57
CA THR A 153 16.68 -9.09 9.29
C THR A 153 18.04 -9.29 8.60
N ARG A 154 18.05 -9.38 7.26
CA ARG A 154 19.28 -9.51 6.46
C ARG A 154 20.15 -8.25 6.53
N LEU A 155 19.54 -7.06 6.40
CA LEU A 155 20.27 -5.80 6.48
C LEU A 155 20.82 -5.53 7.89
N SER A 156 20.06 -5.89 8.92
CA SER A 156 20.48 -5.80 10.32
C SER A 156 21.65 -6.75 10.61
N ALA A 157 21.62 -7.97 10.06
CA ALA A 157 22.72 -8.92 10.21
C ALA A 157 24.02 -8.42 9.56
N ASN A 158 23.94 -7.81 8.38
CA ASN A 158 25.10 -7.24 7.68
C ASN A 158 25.73 -6.05 8.41
N LEU A 159 24.96 -5.32 9.22
CA LEU A 159 25.48 -4.23 10.06
C LEU A 159 26.11 -4.73 11.37
N LEU A 160 25.83 -5.98 11.76
CA LEU A 160 26.36 -6.61 12.97
C LEU A 160 27.60 -7.48 12.71
N THR A 161 27.92 -7.82 11.46
CA THR A 161 29.19 -8.47 11.12
C THR A 161 30.35 -7.50 11.38
N PRO A 162 31.21 -7.74 12.40
CA PRO A 162 32.47 -7.03 12.53
C PRO A 162 33.31 -7.28 11.27
N PRO A 163 34.11 -6.30 10.79
CA PRO A 163 35.03 -6.54 9.69
C PRO A 163 35.86 -7.77 10.06
N ALA A 164 35.87 -8.76 9.15
CA ALA A 164 36.51 -10.07 9.30
C ALA A 164 37.53 -10.11 10.43
N GLN A 165 37.22 -10.76 11.55
CA GLN A 165 38.27 -11.14 12.50
C GLN A 165 39.17 -12.14 11.76
N PRO A 166 40.41 -11.78 11.38
CA PRO A 166 41.32 -12.69 10.72
C PRO A 166 42.05 -13.58 11.74
N GLU A 167 41.47 -13.87 12.91
CA GLU A 167 42.22 -14.33 14.10
C GLU A 167 41.66 -15.61 14.76
N MET A 168 40.72 -16.32 14.11
CA MET A 168 40.23 -17.62 14.64
C MET A 168 40.75 -18.83 13.86
N LEU A 169 41.64 -18.61 12.87
CA LEU A 169 42.27 -19.68 12.07
C LEU A 169 43.65 -20.11 12.60
N ASP A 170 44.20 -19.43 13.60
CA ASP A 170 45.51 -19.74 14.18
C ASP A 170 45.42 -20.55 15.51
N ALA A 171 44.20 -20.98 15.89
CA ALA A 171 43.94 -21.64 17.17
C ALA A 171 43.59 -23.14 17.08
N TYR A 172 43.75 -23.78 15.91
CA TYR A 172 43.63 -25.23 15.75
C TYR A 172 44.78 -25.81 14.92
#